data_AF-A0A945URE2-F1
#
_entry.id   AF-A0A945URE2-F1
#
_cell.length_a   1.000
_cell.length_b   1.000
_cell.length_c   1.000
_cell.angle_alpha   90.00
_cell.angle_beta   90.00
_cell.angle_gamma   90.00
#
_symmetry.space_group_name_H-M   'P 1'
#
loop_
_entity.id
_entity.type
_entity.pdbx_description
1 polymer ?
#
loop_
_entity_poly.entity_id
_entity_poly.type
_entity_poly.pdbx_seq_one_letter_code
_entity_poly.pdbx_strand_id
1 'polypeptide(L)'
;MTTAEISKRLVEMLRAGDYPGAQAELYADNAKSIEPAWAPDAVQQGREALAGKLQLWGDTFETHSNEISDPIVAGNFFSLTMQVDVTDKKSGNRFPMCEIAVFEVKDGKIVTEQFFFDQPAGS
;
A
#
# COMPACT_ATOMS: atom_id res chain seq x y z
N MET A 1 16.25 11.50 -0.24
CA MET A 1 16.49 10.05 -0.01
C MET A 1 16.59 9.38 -1.38
N THR A 2 17.41 8.34 -1.51
CA THR A 2 17.48 7.49 -2.70
C THR A 2 16.33 6.49 -2.72
N THR A 3 16.05 5.85 -3.87
CA THR A 3 15.05 4.76 -3.97
C THR A 3 15.33 3.63 -2.97
N ALA A 4 16.61 3.29 -2.77
CA ALA A 4 17.01 2.24 -1.83
C ALA A 4 16.76 2.63 -0.36
N GLU A 5 16.97 3.89 0.01
CA GLU A 5 16.67 4.39 1.36
C GLU A 5 15.16 4.47 1.60
N ILE A 6 14.40 4.97 0.63
CA ILE A 6 12.93 5.07 0.72
C ILE A 6 12.30 3.70 0.84
N SER A 7 12.70 2.74 0.00
CA SER A 7 12.13 1.40 0.04
C SER A 7 12.38 0.69 1.37
N LYS A 8 13.59 0.79 1.94
CA LYS A 8 13.88 0.26 3.28
C LYS A 8 13.06 0.96 4.36
N ARG A 9 13.00 2.29 4.34
CA ARG A 9 12.24 3.07 5.30
C ARG A 9 10.74 2.76 5.24
N LEU A 10 10.20 2.62 4.03
CA LEU A 10 8.81 2.22 3.84
C LEU A 10 8.56 0.84 4.46
N VAL A 11 9.39 -0.16 4.14
CA VAL A 11 9.26 -1.51 4.69
C VAL A 11 9.30 -1.54 6.22
N GLU A 12 10.21 -0.78 6.83
CA GLU A 12 10.28 -0.63 8.29
C GLU A 12 8.96 -0.09 8.88
N MET A 13 8.42 0.97 8.28
CA MET A 13 7.18 1.61 8.76
C MET A 13 5.95 0.72 8.54
N LEU A 14 5.85 0.05 7.39
CA LEU A 14 4.74 -0.87 7.10
C LEU A 14 4.74 -2.08 8.04
N ARG A 15 5.92 -2.65 8.33
CA ARG A 15 6.07 -3.74 9.32
C ARG A 15 5.73 -3.29 10.75
N ALA A 16 5.91 -2.01 11.06
CA ALA A 16 5.51 -1.40 12.33
C ALA A 16 4.03 -0.97 12.37
N GLY A 17 3.30 -1.07 11.25
CA GLY A 17 1.92 -0.62 11.14
C GLY A 17 1.73 0.89 11.03
N ASP A 18 2.81 1.67 10.81
CA ASP A 18 2.76 3.13 10.70
C ASP A 18 2.51 3.58 9.25
N TYR A 19 1.36 3.20 8.70
CA TYR A 19 0.93 3.64 7.37
C TYR A 19 0.72 5.16 7.26
N PRO A 20 0.09 5.85 8.24
CA PRO A 20 -0.09 7.30 8.16
C PRO A 20 1.26 8.04 8.18
N GLY A 21 2.19 7.61 9.05
CA GLY A 21 3.54 8.17 9.09
C GLY A 21 4.29 7.94 7.79
N ALA A 22 4.17 6.75 7.18
CA ALA A 22 4.80 6.45 5.90
C ALA A 22 4.30 7.37 4.78
N GLN A 23 2.98 7.59 4.69
CA GLN A 23 2.41 8.54 3.72
C GLN A 23 2.91 9.98 3.97
N ALA A 24 2.93 10.44 5.23
CA ALA A 24 3.38 11.78 5.56
C ALA A 24 4.88 12.00 5.27
N GLU A 25 5.72 11.00 5.59
CA GLU A 25 7.17 11.09 5.48
C GLU A 25 7.66 10.86 4.04
N LEU A 26 7.13 9.84 3.35
CA LEU A 26 7.75 9.30 2.14
C LEU A 26 7.05 9.69 0.84
N TYR A 27 5.77 10.09 0.88
CA TYR A 27 4.98 10.32 -0.33
C TYR A 27 5.02 11.79 -0.77
N ALA A 28 4.92 12.00 -2.08
CA ALA A 28 4.73 13.31 -2.68
C ALA A 28 3.29 13.79 -2.45
N ASP A 29 3.09 15.11 -2.44
CA ASP A 29 1.79 15.73 -2.15
C ASP A 29 0.70 15.33 -3.16
N ASN A 30 1.13 15.04 -4.38
CA ASN A 30 0.30 14.61 -5.51
C ASN A 30 0.49 13.13 -5.87
N ALA A 31 1.00 12.31 -4.94
CA ALA A 31 1.22 10.88 -5.18
C ALA A 31 -0.07 10.18 -5.60
N LYS A 32 0.06 9.20 -6.49
CA LYS A 32 -1.05 8.44 -7.07
C LYS A 32 -1.05 7.01 -6.55
N SER A 33 -2.21 6.54 -6.11
CA SER A 33 -2.47 5.16 -5.71
C SER A 33 -3.32 4.49 -6.78
N ILE A 34 -2.88 3.33 -7.28
CA ILE A 34 -3.51 2.61 -8.39
C ILE A 34 -3.84 1.20 -7.94
N GLU A 35 -5.12 0.89 -7.84
CA GLU A 35 -5.64 -0.45 -7.58
C GLU A 35 -5.81 -1.24 -8.89
N PRO A 36 -6.03 -2.56 -8.80
CA PRO A 36 -6.49 -3.34 -9.94
C PRO A 36 -7.73 -2.72 -10.60
N ALA A 37 -7.84 -2.85 -11.93
CA ALA A 37 -8.87 -2.16 -12.71
C ALA A 37 -10.32 -2.54 -12.36
N TRP A 38 -10.52 -3.68 -11.68
CA TRP A 38 -11.83 -4.13 -11.22
C TRP A 38 -12.26 -3.47 -9.89
N ALA A 39 -11.33 -2.85 -9.16
CA ALA A 39 -11.62 -2.20 -7.89
C ALA A 39 -12.39 -0.88 -8.11
N PRO A 40 -13.34 -0.54 -7.22
CA PRO A 40 -13.97 0.78 -7.24
C PRO A 40 -12.92 1.86 -6.96
N ASP A 41 -13.09 3.03 -7.61
CA ASP A 41 -12.17 4.17 -7.46
C ASP A 41 -10.70 3.78 -7.65
N ALA A 42 -10.43 2.95 -8.68
CA ALA A 42 -9.14 2.31 -8.90
C ALA A 42 -7.93 3.26 -9.02
N VAL A 43 -8.17 4.56 -9.18
CA VAL A 43 -7.13 5.58 -9.16
C VAL A 43 -7.51 6.67 -8.17
N GLN A 44 -6.62 6.89 -7.20
CA GLN A 44 -6.72 7.98 -6.25
C GLN A 44 -5.44 8.81 -6.27
N GLN A 45 -5.56 10.12 -6.00
CA GLN A 45 -4.41 11.03 -6.07
C GLN A 45 -4.45 12.11 -5.01
N GLY A 46 -3.29 12.37 -4.43
CA GLY A 46 -3.06 13.43 -3.46
C GLY A 46 -3.23 12.95 -2.02
N ARG A 47 -2.61 13.70 -1.09
CA ARG A 47 -2.56 13.33 0.34
C ARG A 47 -3.91 13.04 0.96
N GLU A 48 -4.91 13.87 0.67
CA GLU A 48 -6.24 13.72 1.25
C GLU A 48 -6.92 12.43 0.77
N ALA A 49 -6.83 12.12 -0.52
CA ALA A 49 -7.41 10.89 -1.08
C ALA A 49 -6.71 9.64 -0.52
N LEU A 50 -5.37 9.65 -0.47
CA LEU A 50 -4.58 8.54 0.08
C LEU A 50 -4.83 8.32 1.57
N ALA A 51 -4.99 9.39 2.36
CA ALA A 51 -5.37 9.30 3.76
C ALA A 51 -6.81 8.77 3.92
N GLY A 52 -7.74 9.22 3.07
CA GLY A 52 -9.11 8.71 3.02
C GLY A 52 -9.18 7.21 2.71
N LYS A 53 -8.36 6.72 1.77
CA LYS A 53 -8.22 5.29 1.48
C LYS A 53 -7.75 4.49 2.69
N LEU A 54 -6.72 5.00 3.39
CA LEU A 54 -6.21 4.34 4.59
C LEU A 54 -7.25 4.30 5.71
N GLN A 55 -8.02 5.38 5.89
CA GLN A 55 -9.12 5.41 6.84
C GLN A 55 -10.21 4.40 6.47
N LEU A 56 -10.62 4.36 5.18
CA LEU A 56 -11.60 3.40 4.68
C LEU A 56 -11.16 1.95 4.90
N TRP A 57 -9.87 1.66 4.66
CA TRP A 57 -9.30 0.35 4.98
C TRP A 57 -9.46 0.01 6.45
N GLY A 58 -9.06 0.91 7.35
CA GLY A 58 -9.18 0.72 8.79
C GLY A 58 -10.62 0.58 9.27
N ASP A 59 -11.58 1.20 8.61
CA ASP A 59 -13.01 1.09 8.94
C ASP A 59 -13.64 -0.20 8.40
N THR A 60 -13.12 -0.73 7.30
CA THR A 60 -13.64 -1.93 6.63
C THR A 60 -13.04 -3.21 7.21
N PHE A 61 -11.73 -3.20 7.49
CA PHE A 61 -10.98 -4.40 7.86
C PHE A 61 -10.36 -4.29 9.26
N GLU A 62 -10.36 -5.40 9.98
CA GLU A 62 -9.49 -5.64 11.12
C GLU A 62 -8.26 -6.42 10.63
N THR A 63 -7.07 -5.87 10.81
CA THR A 63 -5.82 -6.52 10.39
C THR A 63 -5.24 -7.36 11.53
N HIS A 64 -5.01 -8.65 11.27
CA HIS A 64 -4.45 -9.61 12.24
C HIS A 64 -2.94 -9.76 12.09
N SER A 65 -2.44 -9.72 10.86
CA SER A 65 -1.01 -9.76 10.55
C SER A 65 -0.74 -9.04 9.23
N ASN A 66 0.49 -8.52 9.11
CA ASN A 66 1.00 -7.92 7.90
C ASN A 66 2.45 -8.38 7.68
N GLU A 67 2.68 -9.20 6.65
CA GLU A 67 4.00 -9.65 6.25
C GLU A 67 4.43 -8.92 4.99
N ILE A 68 5.54 -8.18 5.10
CA ILE A 68 6.11 -7.38 4.01
C ILE A 68 7.46 -7.96 3.63
N SER A 69 7.69 -8.25 2.35
CA SER A 69 9.01 -8.71 1.88
C SER A 69 10.08 -7.64 2.02
N ASP A 70 11.34 -8.05 1.84
CA ASP A 70 12.39 -7.08 1.56
C ASP A 70 12.19 -6.47 0.16
N PRO A 71 12.65 -5.22 -0.07
CA PRO A 71 12.41 -4.53 -1.33
C PRO A 71 13.32 -5.03 -2.46
N ILE A 72 12.75 -5.19 -3.64
CA ILE A 72 13.50 -5.37 -4.89
C ILE A 72 13.59 -4.00 -5.56
N VAL A 73 14.80 -3.45 -5.73
CA VAL A 73 15.01 -2.08 -6.21
C VAL A 73 15.63 -2.08 -7.61
N ALA A 74 15.07 -1.27 -8.52
CA ALA A 74 15.61 -1.05 -9.86
C ALA A 74 15.43 0.42 -10.29
N GLY A 75 16.52 1.18 -10.31
CA GLY A 75 16.51 2.60 -10.68
C GLY A 75 15.59 3.42 -9.76
N ASN A 76 14.55 4.02 -10.34
CA ASN A 76 13.56 4.83 -9.63
C ASN A 76 12.36 4.01 -9.13
N PHE A 77 12.39 2.70 -9.28
CA PHE A 77 11.29 1.81 -8.90
C PHE A 77 11.73 0.81 -7.83
N PHE A 78 10.77 0.36 -7.04
CA PHE A 78 10.94 -0.82 -6.22
C PHE A 78 9.61 -1.57 -6.06
N SER A 79 9.69 -2.84 -5.68
CA SER A 79 8.51 -3.66 -5.41
C SER A 79 8.59 -4.41 -4.09
N LEU A 80 7.41 -4.70 -3.54
CA LEU A 80 7.19 -5.48 -2.33
C LEU A 80 6.12 -6.54 -2.60
N THR A 81 6.22 -7.69 -1.93
CA THR A 81 5.04 -8.54 -1.70
C THR A 81 4.45 -8.20 -0.34
N MET A 82 3.13 -8.13 -0.26
CA MET A 82 2.40 -7.91 0.98
C MET A 82 1.43 -9.06 1.18
N GLN A 83 1.49 -9.69 2.36
CA GLN A 83 0.51 -10.69 2.79
C GLN A 83 -0.17 -10.17 4.05
N VAL A 84 -1.47 -9.92 3.93
CA VAL A 84 -2.26 -9.34 5.01
C VAL A 84 -3.38 -10.32 5.36
N ASP A 85 -3.50 -10.67 6.63
CA ASP A 85 -4.62 -11.47 7.11
C ASP A 85 -5.61 -10.52 7.77
N VAL A 86 -6.83 -10.47 7.23
CA VAL A 86 -7.83 -9.50 7.65
C VAL A 86 -9.16 -10.16 7.98
N THR A 87 -9.97 -9.50 8.79
CA THR A 87 -11.39 -9.77 8.92
C THR A 87 -12.18 -8.58 8.41
N ASP A 88 -13.10 -8.84 7.46
CA ASP A 88 -14.09 -7.85 7.07
C ASP A 88 -15.04 -7.62 8.25
N LYS A 89 -15.05 -6.38 8.76
CA LYS A 89 -15.77 -6.03 9.99
C LYS A 89 -17.30 -6.15 9.86
N LYS A 90 -17.83 -6.08 8.63
CA LYS A 90 -19.26 -6.14 8.35
C LYS A 90 -19.78 -7.57 8.32
N SER A 91 -19.04 -8.48 7.67
CA SER A 91 -19.41 -9.88 7.49
C SER A 91 -18.84 -10.79 8.58
N GLY A 92 -17.76 -10.38 9.24
CA GLY A 92 -17.01 -11.20 10.19
C GLY A 92 -16.12 -12.26 9.53
N ASN A 93 -16.04 -12.28 8.19
CA ASN A 93 -15.25 -13.26 7.47
C ASN A 93 -13.76 -12.89 7.51
N ARG A 94 -12.93 -13.82 7.96
CA ARG A 94 -11.47 -13.71 7.93
C ARG A 94 -10.89 -14.36 6.68
N PHE A 95 -9.99 -13.67 6.00
CA PHE A 95 -9.34 -14.17 4.80
C PHE A 95 -7.96 -13.52 4.60
N PRO A 96 -7.01 -14.25 3.98
CA PRO A 96 -5.74 -13.68 3.58
C PRO A 96 -5.88 -12.91 2.26
N MET A 97 -5.10 -11.85 2.14
CA MET A 97 -4.86 -11.12 0.90
C MET A 97 -3.37 -11.17 0.58
N CYS A 98 -3.05 -11.44 -0.69
CA CYS A 98 -1.68 -11.47 -1.19
C CYS A 98 -1.58 -10.54 -2.39
N GLU A 99 -0.68 -9.58 -2.33
CA GLU A 99 -0.52 -8.57 -3.38
C GLU A 99 0.95 -8.29 -3.66
N ILE A 100 1.21 -7.84 -4.88
CA ILE A 100 2.47 -7.19 -5.25
C ILE A 100 2.20 -5.69 -5.33
N ALA A 101 3.01 -4.90 -4.63
CA ALA A 101 2.99 -3.45 -4.72
C ALA A 101 4.25 -2.96 -5.47
N VAL A 102 4.07 -2.09 -6.46
CA VAL A 102 5.15 -1.45 -7.22
C VAL A 102 5.10 0.05 -6.97
N PHE A 103 6.25 0.62 -6.65
CA PHE A 103 6.39 2.02 -6.30
C PHE A 103 7.31 2.73 -7.28
N GLU A 104 6.96 3.98 -7.65
CA GLU A 104 7.83 4.90 -8.38
C GLU A 104 8.28 6.03 -7.45
N VAL A 105 9.58 6.33 -7.47
CA VAL A 105 10.21 7.42 -6.72
C VAL A 105 10.70 8.51 -7.66
N LYS A 106 10.38 9.77 -7.34
CA LYS A 106 10.97 10.96 -7.96
C LYS A 106 11.31 11.99 -6.89
N ASP A 107 12.43 12.67 -7.06
CA ASP A 107 12.89 13.74 -6.16
C ASP A 107 12.89 13.34 -4.67
N GLY A 108 13.20 12.07 -4.40
CA GLY A 108 13.24 11.53 -3.05
C GLY A 108 11.88 11.33 -2.39
N LYS A 109 10.81 11.21 -3.17
CA LYS A 109 9.45 10.93 -2.73
C LYS A 109 8.78 9.85 -3.59
N ILE A 110 7.90 9.07 -2.98
CA ILE A 110 7.02 8.15 -3.70
C ILE A 110 5.96 8.98 -4.43
N VAL A 111 5.93 8.86 -5.76
CA VAL A 111 4.97 9.55 -6.63
C VAL A 111 3.87 8.64 -7.14
N THR A 112 4.09 7.33 -7.12
CA THR A 112 3.08 6.34 -7.49
C THR A 112 3.27 5.08 -6.68
N GLU A 113 2.16 4.49 -6.26
CA GLU A 113 2.06 3.10 -5.81
C GLU A 113 0.99 2.40 -6.67
N GLN A 114 1.26 1.16 -7.05
CA GLN A 114 0.35 0.35 -7.84
C GLN A 114 0.30 -1.07 -7.31
N PHE A 115 -0.92 -1.58 -7.11
CA PHE A 115 -1.19 -2.88 -6.52
C PHE A 115 -1.62 -3.89 -7.59
N PHE A 116 -1.14 -5.12 -7.46
CA PHE A 116 -1.40 -6.23 -8.35
C PHE A 116 -1.84 -7.45 -7.54
N PHE A 117 -3.11 -7.80 -7.68
CA PHE A 117 -3.72 -8.98 -7.10
C PHE A 117 -5.03 -9.32 -7.85
N ASP A 118 -5.44 -10.57 -7.76
CA ASP A 118 -6.66 -11.04 -8.40
C ASP A 118 -7.90 -10.59 -7.61
N GLN A 119 -9.02 -10.51 -8.31
CA GLN A 119 -10.31 -10.27 -7.66
C GLN A 119 -10.57 -11.38 -6.63
N PRO A 120 -10.88 -11.06 -5.36
CA PRO A 120 -11.15 -12.05 -4.34
C PRO A 120 -12.25 -13.00 -4.82
N ALA A 121 -12.00 -14.31 -4.70
CA ALA A 121 -12.96 -15.32 -5.16
C ALA A 121 -14.28 -15.17 -4.39
N GLY A 122 -15.37 -14.85 -5.09
CA GLY A 122 -16.72 -14.75 -4.53
C GLY A 122 -17.37 -13.36 -4.49
N SER A 123 -16.78 -12.37 -5.17
CA SER A 123 -17.41 -11.06 -5.47
C SER A 123 -18.64 -11.15 -6.39
#